data_AF-A0A963S9M4-F1
#
_entry.id   AF-A0A963S9M4-F1
#
_cell.length_a   1.000
_cell.length_b   1.000
_cell.length_c   1.000
_cell.angle_alpha   90.00
_cell.angle_beta   90.00
_cell.angle_gamma   90.00
#
_symmetry.space_group_name_H-M   'P 1'
#
loop_
_entity.id
_entity.type
_entity.pdbx_description
1 polymer ?
#
loop_
_entity_poly.entity_id
_entity_poly.type
_entity_poly.pdbx_seq_one_letter_code
_entity_poly.pdbx_strand_id
1 'polypeptide(L)' 'LLALTQAGLTRDDSYRLVQKNAMKVWESEGALSLLELLKADPEVSAAMTDAELEDKFNLDYHFKAVDTIFERVFGQA' A
#
# COMPACT_ATOMS: atom_id res chain seq x y z
N LEU A 1 0.09 -3.45 -3.65
CA LEU A 1 0.15 -4.74 -4.38
C LEU A 1 -1.22 -5.42 -4.45
N LEU A 2 -1.76 -5.93 -3.34
CA LEU A 2 -3.02 -6.71 -3.37
C LEU A 2 -4.20 -5.93 -3.97
N ALA A 3 -4.30 -4.63 -3.69
CA ALA A 3 -5.36 -3.80 -4.27
C ALA A 3 -5.31 -3.75 -5.81
N LEU A 4 -4.11 -3.70 -6.42
CA LEU A 4 -3.97 -3.73 -7.89
C LEU A 4 -4.38 -5.08 -8.47
N THR A 5 -4.08 -6.19 -7.78
CA THR A 5 -4.57 -7.50 -8.20
C THR A 5 -6.09 -7.62 -8.09
N GLN A 6 -6.70 -6.96 -7.11
CA GLN A 6 -8.15 -6.90 -6.95
C GLN A 6 -8.80 -5.98 -7.99
N ALA A 7 -8.08 -4.97 -8.47
CA ALA A 7 -8.47 -4.09 -9.57
C ALA A 7 -8.32 -4.74 -10.97
N GLY A 8 -7.89 -6.01 -11.03
CA GLY A 8 -7.86 -6.80 -12.27
C GLY A 8 -6.48 -6.93 -12.93
N LEU A 9 -5.42 -6.38 -12.33
CA LEU A 9 -4.06 -6.61 -12.83
C LEU A 9 -3.57 -8.01 -12.46
N THR A 10 -2.70 -8.57 -13.30
CA THR A 10 -1.98 -9.78 -12.93
C THR A 10 -1.09 -9.52 -11.71
N ARG A 11 -0.73 -10.59 -10.99
CA ARG A 11 0.18 -10.47 -9.84
C ARG A 11 1.55 -9.93 -10.25
N ASP A 12 2.05 -10.36 -11.41
CA ASP A 12 3.35 -9.95 -11.93
C ASP A 12 3.35 -8.48 -12.35
N ASP A 13 2.30 -8.02 -13.05
CA ASP A 13 2.15 -6.61 -13.39
C ASP A 13 2.02 -5.73 -12.15
N SER A 14 1.20 -6.17 -11.20
CA SER A 14 1.04 -5.47 -9.91
C SER A 14 2.37 -5.36 -9.17
N TYR A 15 3.19 -6.41 -9.22
CA TYR A 15 4.51 -6.43 -8.58
C TYR A 15 5.47 -5.48 -9.28
N ARG A 16 5.56 -5.55 -10.62
CA ARG A 16 6.39 -4.67 -11.43
C ARG A 16 6.08 -3.20 -11.16
N LEU A 17 4.81 -2.82 -11.13
CA LEU A 17 4.38 -1.43 -10.92
C LEU A 17 4.74 -0.91 -9.53
N VAL A 18 4.47 -1.69 -8.49
CA VAL A 18 4.82 -1.33 -7.11
C VAL A 18 6.33 -1.23 -6.96
N GLN A 19 7.08 -2.22 -7.47
CA GLN A 19 8.54 -2.25 -7.36
C GLN A 19 9.18 -1.08 -8.12
N LYS A 20 8.77 -0.82 -9.36
CA LYS A 20 9.24 0.32 -10.17
C LYS A 20 9.15 1.65 -9.40
N ASN A 21 8.04 1.90 -8.73
CA ASN A 21 7.85 3.14 -7.98
C ASN A 21 8.56 3.13 -6.61
N ALA A 22 8.61 1.99 -5.93
CA ALA A 22 9.38 1.84 -4.69
C ALA A 22 10.89 2.03 -4.90
N MET A 23 11.45 1.56 -6.03
CA MET A 23 12.86 1.76 -6.34
C MET A 23 13.23 3.23 -6.52
N LYS A 24 12.35 4.04 -7.12
CA LYS A 24 12.57 5.50 -7.21
C LYS A 24 12.64 6.17 -5.84
N VAL A 25 11.78 5.75 -4.89
CA VAL A 25 11.82 6.24 -3.51
C VAL A 25 13.17 5.89 -2.87
N TRP A 26 13.59 4.63 -3.03
CA TRP A 26 14.86 4.15 -2.49
C TRP A 26 16.07 4.90 -3.05
N GLU A 27 16.14 5.06 -4.38
CA GLU A 27 17.21 5.79 -5.08
C GLU A 27 17.23 7.28 -4.73
N SER A 28 16.10 7.85 -4.34
CA SER A 28 16.00 9.22 -3.84
C SER A 28 16.35 9.38 -2.36
N GLU A 29 16.84 8.33 -1.69
CA GLU A 29 17.08 8.30 -0.24
C GLU A 29 15.83 8.67 0.58
N GLY A 30 14.65 8.31 0.09
CA GLY A 30 13.37 8.61 0.74
C GLY A 30 12.86 10.04 0.56
N ALA A 31 13.51 10.86 -0.29
CA ALA A 31 13.02 12.21 -0.59
C ALA A 31 11.69 12.21 -1.37
N LEU A 32 11.42 11.16 -2.15
CA LEU A 32 10.17 11.00 -2.89
C LEU A 32 9.13 10.20 -2.09
N SER A 33 7.86 10.55 -2.23
CA SER A 33 6.74 9.81 -1.65
C SER A 33 6.30 8.68 -2.59
N LEU A 34 6.16 7.46 -2.04
CA LEU A 34 5.64 6.32 -2.80
C LEU A 34 4.20 6.56 -3.26
N LEU A 35 3.36 7.13 -2.40
CA LEU A 35 1.96 7.41 -2.73
C LEU A 35 1.85 8.37 -3.92
N GLU A 36 2.63 9.46 -3.89
CA GLU A 36 2.61 10.45 -4.98
C GLU A 36 3.15 9.87 -6.29
N LEU A 37 4.19 9.03 -6.21
CA LEU A 37 4.69 8.32 -7.39
C LEU A 37 3.68 7.33 -7.97
N LEU A 38 2.90 6.65 -7.14
CA LEU A 38 1.85 5.73 -7.58
C LEU A 38 0.68 6.47 -8.22
N LYS A 39 0.23 7.59 -7.65
CA LYS A 39 -0.81 8.45 -8.25
C LYS A 39 -0.38 9.00 -9.62
N ALA A 40 0.90 9.36 -9.73
CA ALA A 40 1.47 9.89 -10.97
C ALA A 40 1.78 8.81 -12.03
N ASP A 41 1.74 7.51 -11.70
CA ASP A 41 2.02 6.44 -12.67
C ASP A 41 0.76 6.13 -13.50
N PRO A 42 0.77 6.35 -14.83
CA PRO A 42 -0.41 6.14 -15.68
C PRO A 42 -0.95 4.72 -15.65
N GLU A 43 -0.09 3.72 -15.46
CA GLU A 43 -0.53 2.32 -15.40
C GLU A 43 -1.25 2.01 -14.09
N VAL A 44 -0.92 2.73 -13.01
CA VAL A 44 -1.55 2.59 -11.70
C VAL A 44 -2.86 3.39 -11.65
N SER A 45 -2.85 4.63 -12.12
CA SER A 45 -4.05 5.50 -12.12
C SER A 45 -5.13 5.04 -13.10
N ALA A 46 -4.76 4.26 -14.12
CA ALA A 46 -5.74 3.57 -14.96
C ALA A 46 -6.49 2.44 -14.21
N ALA A 47 -5.92 1.90 -13.12
CA ALA A 47 -6.46 0.76 -12.39
C ALA A 47 -7.12 1.15 -11.06
N MET A 48 -6.65 2.22 -10.40
CA MET A 48 -7.13 2.66 -9.09
C MET A 48 -7.21 4.18 -9.01
N THR A 49 -8.20 4.68 -8.29
CA THR A 49 -8.36 6.10 -7.99
C THR A 49 -7.41 6.56 -6.89
N ASP A 50 -7.16 7.87 -6.84
CA ASP A 50 -6.33 8.49 -5.78
C ASP A 50 -6.86 8.19 -4.37
N ALA A 51 -8.18 8.22 -4.18
CA ALA A 51 -8.81 7.92 -2.89
C ALA A 51 -8.61 6.45 -2.49
N GLU A 52 -8.72 5.52 -3.44
CA GLU A 52 -8.44 4.10 -3.17
C GLU A 52 -6.97 3.85 -2.86
N LEU A 53 -6.06 4.60 -3.49
CA LEU A 53 -4.63 4.54 -3.18
C LEU A 53 -4.36 5.10 -1.78
N GLU A 54 -4.89 6.27 -1.44
CA GLU A 54 -4.74 6.91 -0.12
C GLU A 54 -5.20 5.99 1.02
N ASP A 55 -6.33 5.31 0.86
CA ASP A 55 -6.83 4.33 1.83
C ASP A 55 -5.83 3.20 2.12
N LYS A 56 -5.04 2.77 1.12
CA LYS A 56 -4.00 1.74 1.33
C LYS A 56 -2.77 2.24 2.08
N PHE A 57 -2.63 3.55 2.26
CA PHE A 57 -1.58 4.15 3.08
C PHE A 57 -2.07 4.53 4.49
N ASN A 58 -3.33 4.20 4.84
CA ASN A 58 -3.85 4.42 6.19
C ASN A 58 -3.25 3.43 7.21
N LEU A 59 -2.56 3.95 8.23
CA LEU A 59 -1.95 3.17 9.30
C LEU A 59 -2.96 2.50 10.24
N ASP A 60 -4.16 3.07 10.41
CA ASP A 60 -5.18 2.52 11.31
C ASP A 60 -5.60 1.10 10.86
N TYR A 61 -5.61 0.86 9.55
CA TYR A 61 -5.85 -0.47 9.00
C TYR A 61 -4.83 -1.50 9.51
N HIS A 62 -3.58 -1.09 9.73
CA HIS A 62 -2.51 -1.93 10.25
C HIS A 62 -2.58 -2.12 11.76
N PHE A 63 -3.22 -1.20 12.49
CA PHE A 63 -3.37 -1.26 13.94
C PHE A 63 -4.67 -1.93 14.41
N LYS A 64 -5.60 -2.26 13.50
CA LYS A 64 -6.92 -2.84 13.83
C LYS A 64 -6.90 -4.09 14.72
N ALA A 65 -5.78 -4.81 14.78
CA ALA A 65 -5.64 -6.03 15.56
C ALA A 65 -4.87 -5.83 16.88
N VAL A 66 -4.40 -4.62 17.17
CA VAL A 66 -3.60 -4.32 18.38
C VAL A 66 -4.39 -4.68 19.63
N ASP A 67 -5.60 -4.14 19.80
CA ASP A 67 -6.42 -4.42 21.00
C ASP A 67 -6.75 -5.90 21.14
N THR A 68 -7.10 -6.57 20.03
CA THR A 68 -7.34 -8.03 20.03
C THR A 68 -6.13 -8.83 20.50
N ILE A 69 -4.91 -8.41 20.13
CA ILE A 69 -3.69 -9.09 20.57
C ILE A 69 -3.44 -8.81 22.06
N PHE A 70 -3.62 -7.56 22.51
CA PHE A 70 -3.46 -7.20 23.93
C PHE A 70 -4.46 -7.94 24.82
N GLU A 71 -5.72 -8.05 24.41
CA GLU A 71 -6.76 -8.80 25.12
C GLU A 71 -6.38 -10.29 25.24
N ARG A 72 -5.81 -10.91 24.19
CA ARG A 72 -5.37 -12.31 24.26
C ARG A 72 -4.23 -12.54 25.25
N VAL A 73 -3.35 -11.57 25.43
CA VAL A 73 -2.16 -11.69 26.29
C VAL A 73 -2.49 -11.32 27.74
N PHE A 74 -3.33 -10.31 27.97
CA PHE A 74 -3.55 -9.70 29.28
C PHE A 74 -5.01 -9.76 29.79
N GLY A 75 -5.97 -10.17 28.96
CA GLY A 75 -7.41 -10.08 29.22
C GLY A 75 -8.00 -11.20 30.09
N GLN A 76 -7.18 -12.01 30.75
CA GLN A 76 -7.63 -12.98 31.75
C GLN A 76 -6.89 -12.75 33.07
N ALA A 77 -7.62 -12.18 34.04
CA ALA A 77 -7.43 -12.41 35.47
C ALA A 77 -8.64 -13.19 35.98
#